data_AF-A0A257XMF6-F1
#
_entry.id   AF-A0A257XMF6-F1
#
_cell.length_a   1.000
_cell.length_b   1.000
_cell.length_c   1.000
_cell.angle_alpha   90.00
_cell.angle_beta   90.00
_cell.angle_gamma   90.00
#
_symmetry.space_group_name_H-M   'P 1'
#
loop_
_entity.id
_entity.type
_entity.pdbx_description
1 polymer ?
#
loop_
_entity_poly.entity_id
_entity_poly.type
_entity_poly.pdbx_seq_one_letter_code
_entity_poly.pdbx_strand_id
1 'polypeptide(L)'
;MDYLLQLAADPAVWIALLTLIVMEVVLGIDNLIFISILTNKLPEHQRTRGRRIGIGLALILRLGLLGTIAIIVQLTTPIFSVLGHAFSWRDLILIAGGLFLVWKATTEIHHNVDPHPGADMFETGKATITFGAAIVQILMLDLVFSIDSIITAVGMTEHIPIMVIAVVVAVTVMLVAADPL
;
A
#
# COMPACT_ATOMS: atom_id res chain seq x y z
N MET A 1 -15.64 -17.50 -18.33
CA MET A 1 -14.66 -18.58 -18.05
C MET A 1 -13.50 -18.50 -19.04
N ASP A 2 -13.77 -18.15 -20.30
CA ASP A 2 -12.76 -18.13 -21.38
C ASP A 2 -11.66 -17.07 -21.20
N TYR A 3 -11.96 -15.91 -20.60
CA TYR A 3 -10.97 -14.86 -20.32
C TYR A 3 -9.85 -15.32 -19.38
N LEU A 4 -10.19 -16.03 -18.30
CA LEU A 4 -9.21 -16.52 -17.34
C LEU A 4 -8.36 -17.66 -17.92
N LEU A 5 -8.98 -18.52 -18.75
CA LEU A 5 -8.27 -19.61 -19.42
C LEU A 5 -7.32 -19.08 -20.50
N GLN A 6 -7.70 -18.04 -21.24
CA GLN A 6 -6.81 -17.35 -22.18
C GLN A 6 -5.65 -16.67 -21.45
N LEU A 7 -5.90 -15.99 -20.32
CA LEU A 7 -4.83 -15.40 -19.51
C LEU A 7 -3.85 -16.46 -18.99
N ALA A 8 -4.36 -17.58 -18.47
CA ALA A 8 -3.52 -18.65 -17.93
C ALA A 8 -2.66 -19.34 -18.99
N ALA A 9 -3.12 -19.34 -20.25
CA ALA A 9 -2.39 -19.89 -21.38
C ALA A 9 -1.28 -18.98 -21.91
N ASP A 10 -1.26 -17.69 -21.54
CA ASP A 10 -0.24 -16.73 -21.96
C ASP A 10 0.98 -16.77 -21.01
N PRO A 11 2.19 -17.11 -21.49
CA PRO A 11 3.40 -17.09 -20.67
C PRO A 11 3.75 -15.70 -20.12
N ALA A 12 3.38 -14.61 -20.81
CA ALA A 12 3.68 -13.24 -20.38
C ALA A 12 2.92 -12.87 -19.10
N VAL A 13 1.70 -13.39 -18.93
CA VAL A 13 0.87 -13.21 -17.73
C VAL A 13 1.56 -13.76 -16.48
N TRP A 14 2.23 -14.89 -16.59
CA TRP A 14 2.97 -15.50 -15.47
C TRP A 14 4.20 -14.68 -15.08
N ILE A 15 4.90 -14.11 -16.05
CA ILE A 15 6.04 -13.22 -15.80
C ILE A 15 5.57 -11.93 -15.13
N ALA A 16 4.47 -11.33 -15.62
CA ALA A 16 3.87 -10.15 -15.01
C ALA A 16 3.41 -10.44 -13.58
N LEU A 17 2.74 -11.58 -13.35
CA LEU A 17 2.31 -12.02 -12.03
C LEU A 17 3.49 -12.20 -11.08
N LEU A 18 4.55 -12.90 -11.52
CA LEU A 18 5.76 -13.08 -10.72
C LEU A 18 6.39 -11.74 -10.35
N THR A 19 6.52 -10.84 -11.33
CA THR A 19 7.11 -9.50 -11.13
C THR A 19 6.28 -8.70 -10.13
N LEU A 20 4.95 -8.72 -10.26
CA LEU A 20 4.03 -8.06 -9.32
C LEU A 20 4.15 -8.64 -7.92
N ILE A 21 4.20 -9.97 -7.77
CA ILE A 21 4.38 -10.61 -6.46
C ILE A 21 5.69 -10.16 -5.84
N VAL A 22 6.80 -10.17 -6.59
CA VAL A 22 8.11 -9.75 -6.09
C VAL A 22 8.07 -8.27 -5.66
N MET A 23 7.54 -7.39 -6.51
CA MET A 23 7.44 -5.97 -6.19
C MET A 23 6.56 -5.72 -4.96
N GLU A 24 5.42 -6.40 -4.85
CA GLU A 24 4.54 -6.25 -3.69
C GLU A 24 5.13 -6.82 -2.40
N VAL A 25 5.93 -7.89 -2.48
CA VAL A 25 6.66 -8.39 -1.32
C VAL A 25 7.75 -7.39 -0.92
N VAL A 26 8.53 -6.86 -1.86
CA VAL A 26 9.59 -5.88 -1.58
C VAL A 26 9.01 -4.61 -0.96
N LEU A 27 7.98 -4.03 -1.58
CA LEU A 27 7.30 -2.83 -1.05
C LEU A 27 6.51 -3.13 0.23
N GLY A 28 5.99 -4.36 0.38
CA GLY A 28 5.24 -4.80 1.55
C GLY A 28 6.10 -4.99 2.81
N ILE A 29 7.41 -5.24 2.66
CA ILE A 29 8.34 -5.32 3.80
C ILE A 29 8.37 -3.99 4.57
N ASP A 30 8.37 -2.85 3.88
CA ASP A 30 8.38 -1.54 4.51
C ASP A 30 7.16 -1.37 5.43
N ASN A 31 5.98 -1.74 4.94
CA ASN A 31 4.75 -1.69 5.73
C ASN A 31 4.82 -2.56 7.00
N LEU A 32 5.41 -3.74 6.91
CA LEU A 32 5.58 -4.62 8.06
C LEU A 32 6.60 -4.09 9.08
N ILE A 33 7.69 -3.47 8.59
CA ILE A 33 8.67 -2.77 9.42
C ILE A 33 7.99 -1.64 10.21
N PHE A 34 7.17 -0.80 9.56
CA PHE A 34 6.45 0.28 10.23
C PHE A 34 5.47 -0.25 11.29
N ILE A 35 4.73 -1.31 10.98
CA ILE A 35 3.84 -1.96 11.96
C ILE A 35 4.65 -2.47 13.16
N SER A 36 5.82 -3.09 12.94
CA SER A 36 6.68 -3.57 14.03
C SER A 36 7.22 -2.41 14.86
N ILE A 37 7.69 -1.33 14.24
CA ILE A 37 8.19 -0.13 14.93
C ILE A 37 7.10 0.50 15.82
N LEU A 38 5.90 0.68 15.29
CA LEU A 38 4.79 1.30 16.04
C LEU A 38 4.28 0.39 17.16
N THR A 39 4.19 -0.91 16.91
CA THR A 39 3.76 -1.86 17.95
C THR A 39 4.80 -2.06 19.03
N ASN A 40 6.10 -1.91 18.74
CA ASN A 40 7.16 -1.94 19.75
C ASN A 40 7.12 -0.75 20.72
N LYS A 41 6.46 0.36 20.34
CA LYS A 41 6.19 1.49 21.25
C LYS A 41 5.05 1.19 22.25
N LEU A 42 4.28 0.12 22.06
CA LEU A 42 3.26 -0.32 23.02
C LEU A 42 3.90 -1.04 24.22
N PRO A 43 3.20 -1.08 25.37
CA PRO A 43 3.59 -1.91 26.51
C PRO A 43 3.77 -3.39 26.11
N GLU A 44 4.74 -4.10 26.68
CA GLU A 44 5.13 -5.46 26.28
C GLU A 44 3.93 -6.44 26.18
N HIS A 45 2.99 -6.36 27.12
CA HIS A 45 1.80 -7.20 27.13
C HIS A 45 0.83 -6.96 25.96
N GLN A 46 0.96 -5.85 25.24
CA GLN A 46 0.08 -5.47 24.12
C GLN A 46 0.76 -5.59 22.75
N ARG A 47 2.10 -5.70 22.69
CA ARG A 47 2.85 -5.66 21.42
C ARG A 47 2.39 -6.74 20.43
N THR A 48 2.36 -8.00 20.86
CA THR A 48 1.96 -9.13 20.01
C THR A 48 0.52 -8.99 19.52
N ARG A 49 -0.38 -8.53 20.39
CA ARG A 49 -1.79 -8.34 20.05
C ARG A 49 -1.97 -7.16 19.10
N GLY A 50 -1.23 -6.07 19.33
CA GLY A 50 -1.20 -4.88 18.49
C GLY A 50 -0.67 -5.18 17.10
N ARG A 51 0.37 -6.02 16.99
CA ARG A 51 0.91 -6.47 15.70
C ARG A 51 -0.10 -7.30 14.91
N ARG A 52 -0.69 -8.33 15.53
CA ARG A 52 -1.67 -9.18 14.85
C ARG A 52 -2.91 -8.40 14.40
N ILE A 53 -3.43 -7.52 15.26
CA ILE A 53 -4.59 -6.69 14.94
C ILE A 53 -4.21 -5.65 13.88
N GLY A 54 -3.04 -5.00 13.99
CA GLY A 54 -2.53 -4.05 13.01
C GLY A 54 -2.39 -4.66 11.63
N ILE A 55 -1.74 -5.82 11.51
CA ILE A 55 -1.59 -6.54 10.23
C ILE A 55 -2.95 -6.98 9.68
N GLY A 56 -3.83 -7.52 10.54
CA GLY A 56 -5.16 -7.96 10.12
C GLY A 56 -6.03 -6.80 9.60
N LEU A 57 -6.00 -5.64 10.26
CA LEU A 57 -6.73 -4.45 9.82
C LEU A 57 -6.10 -3.82 8.57
N ALA A 58 -4.77 -3.77 8.49
CA ALA A 58 -4.04 -3.32 7.29
C ALA A 58 -4.38 -4.17 6.05
N LEU A 59 -4.41 -5.50 6.20
CA LEU A 59 -4.88 -6.41 5.14
C LEU A 59 -6.28 -6.04 4.64
N ILE A 60 -7.23 -5.88 5.56
CA ILE A 60 -8.62 -5.55 5.19
C ILE A 60 -8.68 -4.22 4.46
N LEU A 61 -7.95 -3.22 4.95
CA LEU A 61 -7.84 -1.90 4.31
C LEU A 61 -7.29 -2.03 2.89
N ARG A 62 -6.21 -2.78 2.71
CA ARG A 62 -5.55 -3.00 1.42
C ARG A 62 -6.44 -3.71 0.40
N LEU A 63 -7.12 -4.78 0.81
CA LEU A 63 -8.09 -5.48 -0.04
C LEU A 63 -9.28 -4.58 -0.38
N GLY A 64 -9.74 -3.76 0.57
CA GLY A 64 -10.77 -2.75 0.35
C GLY A 64 -10.35 -1.73 -0.71
N LEU A 65 -9.15 -1.14 -0.57
CA LEU A 65 -8.58 -0.18 -1.51
C LEU A 65 -8.40 -0.79 -2.91
N LEU A 66 -7.92 -2.03 -2.99
CA LEU A 66 -7.80 -2.75 -4.24
C LEU A 66 -9.16 -2.97 -4.91
N GLY A 67 -10.20 -3.31 -4.13
CA GLY A 67 -11.57 -3.41 -4.62
C GLY A 67 -12.10 -2.07 -5.14
N THR A 68 -11.86 -0.97 -4.42
CA THR A 68 -12.21 0.39 -4.87
C THR A 68 -11.49 0.74 -6.16
N ILE A 69 -10.19 0.43 -6.28
CA ILE A 69 -9.41 0.70 -7.49
C ILE A 69 -9.84 -0.21 -8.64
N ALA A 70 -10.21 -1.46 -8.40
CA ALA A 70 -10.75 -2.34 -9.44
C ALA A 70 -12.04 -1.78 -10.06
N ILE A 71 -12.87 -1.08 -9.28
CA ILE A 71 -14.03 -0.35 -9.78
C ILE A 71 -13.59 0.88 -10.57
N ILE A 72 -12.63 1.66 -10.06
CA ILE A 72 -12.15 2.88 -10.71
C ILE A 72 -11.40 2.60 -12.02
N VAL A 73 -10.63 1.52 -12.10
CA VAL A 73 -9.94 1.13 -13.34
C VAL A 73 -10.94 0.69 -14.41
N GLN A 74 -12.12 0.18 -14.05
CA GLN A 74 -13.20 -0.06 -15.02
C GLN A 74 -13.85 1.23 -15.53
N LEU A 75 -13.69 2.35 -14.81
CA LEU A 75 -14.08 3.69 -15.26
C LEU A 75 -13.02 4.29 -16.21
N THR A 76 -12.62 3.53 -17.25
CA THR A 76 -11.75 4.00 -18.36
C THR A 76 -12.46 4.98 -19.29
N THR A 77 -13.75 5.28 -19.08
CA THR A 77 -14.48 6.26 -19.88
C THR A 77 -13.79 7.63 -19.76
N PRO A 78 -13.33 8.22 -20.87
CA PRO A 78 -12.62 9.48 -20.84
C PRO A 78 -13.56 10.59 -20.37
N ILE A 79 -13.15 11.30 -19.32
CA ILE A 79 -13.98 12.32 -18.65
C ILE A 79 -13.85 13.64 -19.40
N PHE A 80 -12.63 13.95 -19.85
CA PHE A 80 -12.31 15.12 -20.65
C PHE A 80 -11.04 14.87 -21.46
N SER A 81 -10.87 15.57 -22.56
CA SER A 81 -9.66 15.52 -23.39
C SER A 81 -8.94 16.87 -23.35
N VAL A 82 -7.65 16.88 -23.05
CA VAL A 82 -6.78 18.07 -23.12
C VAL A 82 -5.70 17.83 -24.15
N LEU A 83 -5.53 18.76 -25.10
CA LEU A 83 -4.48 18.71 -26.14
C LEU A 83 -4.46 17.38 -26.94
N GLY A 84 -5.62 16.77 -27.18
CA GLY A 84 -5.74 15.50 -27.91
C GLY A 84 -5.49 14.24 -27.06
N HIS A 85 -5.14 14.38 -25.78
CA HIS A 85 -5.05 13.28 -24.83
C HIS A 85 -6.32 13.16 -24.00
N ALA A 86 -6.93 11.98 -24.03
CA ALA A 86 -8.08 11.63 -23.22
C ALA A 86 -7.64 11.28 -21.79
N PHE A 87 -8.21 11.97 -20.79
CA PHE A 87 -7.94 11.69 -19.37
C PHE A 87 -9.08 10.87 -18.78
N SER A 88 -8.72 9.72 -18.20
CA SER A 88 -9.63 8.84 -17.46
C SER A 88 -9.54 9.07 -15.95
N TRP A 89 -10.46 8.47 -15.19
CA TRP A 89 -10.42 8.50 -13.71
C TRP A 89 -9.15 7.84 -13.16
N ARG A 90 -8.63 6.81 -13.85
CA ARG A 90 -7.34 6.17 -13.54
C ARG A 90 -6.21 7.18 -13.59
N ASP A 91 -6.13 7.97 -14.66
CA ASP A 91 -5.03 8.92 -14.88
C ASP A 91 -5.01 10.04 -13.83
N LEU A 92 -6.19 10.54 -13.47
CA LEU A 92 -6.33 11.54 -12.40
C LEU A 92 -5.83 11.02 -11.05
N ILE A 93 -6.16 9.77 -10.70
CA ILE A 93 -5.71 9.16 -9.44
C ILE A 93 -4.21 8.89 -9.47
N LEU A 94 -3.66 8.42 -10.59
CA LEU A 94 -2.22 8.21 -10.74
C LEU A 94 -1.45 9.53 -10.59
N ILE A 95 -1.95 10.61 -11.21
CA ILE A 95 -1.34 11.94 -11.11
C ILE A 95 -1.45 12.48 -9.69
N ALA A 96 -2.64 12.41 -9.07
CA ALA A 96 -2.86 12.92 -7.72
C ALA A 96 -2.06 12.13 -6.67
N GLY A 97 -2.06 10.79 -6.76
CA GLY A 97 -1.29 9.91 -5.90
C GLY A 97 0.22 10.09 -6.07
N GLY A 98 0.71 10.17 -7.31
CA GLY A 98 2.12 10.45 -7.59
C GLY A 98 2.59 11.80 -7.05
N LEU A 99 1.80 12.87 -7.26
CA LEU A 99 2.09 14.19 -6.69
C LEU A 99 2.08 14.18 -5.16
N PHE A 100 1.11 13.48 -4.57
CA PHE A 100 1.04 13.31 -3.12
C PHE A 100 2.29 12.63 -2.57
N LEU A 101 2.78 11.56 -3.21
CA LEU A 101 3.99 10.85 -2.80
C LEU A 101 5.23 11.73 -2.93
N VAL A 102 5.39 12.47 -4.04
CA VAL A 102 6.51 13.42 -4.21
C VAL A 102 6.49 14.51 -3.14
N TRP A 103 5.31 15.07 -2.86
CA TRP A 103 5.16 16.07 -1.80
C TRP A 103 5.55 15.49 -0.44
N LYS A 104 5.02 14.31 -0.07
CA LYS A 104 5.33 13.63 1.19
C LYS A 104 6.82 13.33 1.32
N ALA A 105 7.44 12.76 0.29
CA ALA A 105 8.87 12.46 0.27
C ALA A 105 9.70 13.75 0.42
N THR A 106 9.30 14.84 -0.25
CA THR A 106 9.98 16.14 -0.13
C THR A 106 9.86 16.73 1.27
N THR A 107 8.66 16.68 1.87
CA THR A 107 8.43 17.16 3.23
C THR A 107 9.21 16.35 4.26
N GLU A 108 9.29 15.03 4.08
CA GLU A 108 10.02 14.12 4.98
C GLU A 108 11.54 14.29 4.89
N ILE A 109 12.07 14.55 3.67
CA ILE A 109 13.47 14.93 3.49
C ILE A 109 13.75 16.31 4.13
N HIS A 110 12.85 17.29 3.94
CA HIS A 110 13.05 18.63 4.49
C HIS A 110 13.08 18.63 6.03
N HIS A 111 12.20 17.86 6.67
CA HIS A 111 12.18 17.73 8.14
C HIS A 111 13.40 16.98 8.70
N ASN A 112 13.92 15.96 7.99
CA ASN A 112 15.15 15.26 8.42
C ASN A 112 16.43 16.12 8.30
N VAL A 113 16.38 17.22 7.55
CA VAL A 113 17.52 18.12 7.30
C VAL A 113 17.47 19.38 8.18
N ASP A 114 16.33 19.67 8.83
CA ASP A 114 16.17 20.84 9.69
C ASP A 114 16.72 20.59 11.11
N PRO A 115 17.67 21.39 11.65
CA PRO A 115 18.34 21.12 12.93
C PRO A 115 17.46 21.31 14.18
N HIS A 116 16.23 21.80 14.04
CA HIS A 116 15.27 21.97 15.13
C HIS A 116 14.04 21.08 14.86
N PRO A 117 13.93 19.91 15.51
CA PRO A 117 12.75 19.07 15.36
C PRO A 117 11.59 19.78 16.06
N GLY A 118 10.83 20.56 15.31
CA GLY A 118 9.49 20.95 15.70
C GLY A 118 8.66 19.67 15.81
N ALA A 119 7.97 19.48 16.94
CA ALA A 119 7.22 18.26 17.22
C ALA A 119 6.38 17.82 16.02
N ASP A 120 6.78 16.71 15.40
CA ASP A 120 6.01 16.08 14.33
C ASP A 120 4.59 15.76 14.84
N MET A 121 3.61 15.78 13.93
CA MET A 121 2.32 15.11 14.19
C MET A 121 2.49 13.59 14.49
N PHE A 122 3.66 13.02 14.21
CA PHE A 122 3.98 11.59 14.33
C PHE A 122 5.15 11.26 15.27
N GLU A 123 5.95 12.23 15.73
CA GLU A 123 6.90 12.01 16.83
C GLU A 123 6.17 12.16 18.16
N THR A 124 5.61 11.04 18.63
CA THR A 124 5.23 10.95 20.03
C THR A 124 6.51 10.74 20.83
N GLY A 125 7.16 11.84 21.23
CA GLY A 125 8.34 11.81 22.09
C GLY A 125 8.03 11.08 23.39
N LYS A 126 8.80 10.03 23.71
CA LYS A 126 8.90 9.26 24.99
C LYS A 126 7.62 8.86 25.74
N ALA A 127 6.43 9.27 25.31
CA ALA A 127 5.15 8.95 25.90
C ALA A 127 4.69 7.61 25.33
N THR A 128 4.32 6.69 26.22
CA THR A 128 3.66 5.44 25.85
C THR A 128 2.44 5.74 25.00
N ILE A 129 2.52 5.42 23.71
CA ILE A 129 1.38 5.48 22.79
C ILE A 129 0.30 4.53 23.31
N THR A 130 -0.96 4.97 23.24
CA THR A 130 -2.09 4.11 23.58
C THR A 130 -2.33 3.10 22.46
N PHE A 131 -2.92 1.95 22.81
CA PHE A 131 -3.24 0.90 21.83
C PHE A 131 -4.02 1.43 20.62
N GLY A 132 -5.07 2.22 20.87
CA GLY A 132 -5.89 2.80 19.80
C GLY A 132 -5.10 3.77 18.92
N ALA A 133 -4.24 4.62 19.51
CA ALA A 133 -3.40 5.54 18.74
C ALA A 133 -2.40 4.79 17.85
N ALA A 134 -1.79 3.70 18.34
CA ALA A 134 -0.93 2.85 17.53
C ALA A 134 -1.67 2.27 16.33
N ILE A 135 -2.88 1.72 16.54
CA ILE A 135 -3.68 1.13 15.45
C ILE A 135 -4.07 2.19 14.42
N VAL A 136 -4.51 3.37 14.86
CA VAL A 136 -4.86 4.46 13.92
C VAL A 136 -3.64 4.91 13.12
N GLN A 137 -2.47 5.08 13.74
CA GLN A 137 -1.24 5.43 13.03
C GLN A 137 -0.82 4.34 12.04
N ILE A 138 -0.92 3.06 12.43
CA ILE A 138 -0.67 1.93 11.54
C ILE A 138 -1.57 2.03 10.30
N LEU A 139 -2.88 2.23 10.49
CA LEU A 139 -3.83 2.30 9.38
C LEU A 139 -3.62 3.52 8.49
N MET A 140 -3.26 4.67 9.07
CA MET A 140 -2.96 5.87 8.28
C MET A 140 -1.70 5.70 7.43
N LEU A 141 -0.64 5.10 7.97
CA LEU A 141 0.58 4.83 7.22
C LEU A 141 0.36 3.73 6.17
N ASP A 142 -0.32 2.66 6.54
CA ASP A 142 -0.68 1.56 5.64
C ASP A 142 -1.55 2.05 4.47
N LEU A 143 -2.45 3.00 4.70
CA LEU A 143 -3.24 3.64 3.63
C LEU A 143 -2.33 4.29 2.58
N VAL A 144 -1.32 5.05 3.02
CA VAL A 144 -0.38 5.73 2.13
C VAL A 144 0.46 4.73 1.34
N PHE A 145 1.02 3.73 2.01
CA PHE A 145 1.82 2.67 1.35
C PHE A 145 0.98 1.79 0.43
N SER A 146 -0.25 1.47 0.83
CA SER A 146 -1.18 0.69 0.03
C SER A 146 -1.52 1.43 -1.26
N ILE A 147 -1.73 2.74 -1.23
CA ILE A 147 -1.98 3.54 -2.45
C ILE A 147 -0.78 3.47 -3.41
N ASP A 148 0.45 3.63 -2.92
CA ASP A 148 1.67 3.56 -3.76
C ASP A 148 1.83 2.18 -4.42
N SER A 149 1.67 1.12 -3.63
CA SER A 149 1.76 -0.26 -4.13
C SER A 149 0.70 -0.57 -5.20
N ILE A 150 -0.53 -0.07 -5.05
CA ILE A 150 -1.59 -0.26 -6.04
C ILE A 150 -1.33 0.58 -7.29
N ILE A 151 -0.87 1.82 -7.15
CA ILE A 151 -0.46 2.68 -8.27
C ILE A 151 0.62 1.98 -9.10
N THR A 152 1.60 1.39 -8.44
CA THR A 152 2.66 0.61 -9.09
C THR A 152 2.08 -0.62 -9.79
N ALA A 153 1.17 -1.36 -9.15
CA ALA A 153 0.53 -2.53 -9.74
C ALA A 153 -0.29 -2.19 -11.00
N VAL A 154 -1.07 -1.11 -10.94
CA VAL A 154 -1.84 -0.57 -12.07
C VAL A 154 -0.91 -0.03 -13.17
N GLY A 155 0.29 0.43 -12.84
CA GLY A 155 1.32 0.81 -13.81
C GLY A 155 1.96 -0.39 -14.52
N MET A 156 2.04 -1.55 -13.86
CA MET A 156 2.71 -2.75 -14.37
C MET A 156 1.80 -3.71 -15.15
N THR A 157 0.50 -3.76 -14.85
CA THR A 157 -0.44 -4.62 -15.59
C THR A 157 -1.84 -4.02 -15.65
N GLU A 158 -2.57 -4.32 -16.73
CA GLU A 158 -3.98 -3.95 -16.87
C GLU A 158 -4.94 -5.04 -16.39
N HIS A 159 -4.41 -6.24 -16.08
CA HIS A 159 -5.22 -7.38 -15.69
C HIS A 159 -5.54 -7.37 -14.19
N ILE A 160 -6.76 -6.94 -13.85
CA ILE A 160 -7.25 -6.92 -12.46
C ILE A 160 -7.08 -8.27 -11.75
N PRO A 161 -7.40 -9.44 -12.34
CA PRO A 161 -7.20 -10.72 -11.66
C PRO A 161 -5.74 -10.97 -11.26
N ILE A 162 -4.77 -10.54 -12.07
CA ILE A 162 -3.34 -10.68 -11.76
C ILE A 162 -2.98 -9.81 -10.55
N MET A 163 -3.44 -8.56 -10.52
CA MET A 163 -3.19 -7.66 -9.37
C MET A 163 -3.76 -8.24 -8.08
N VAL A 164 -4.99 -8.76 -8.11
CA VAL A 164 -5.62 -9.38 -6.93
C VAL A 164 -4.85 -10.61 -6.46
N ILE A 165 -4.46 -11.51 -7.37
CA ILE A 165 -3.67 -12.69 -7.01
C ILE A 165 -2.33 -12.26 -6.43
N ALA A 166 -1.65 -11.29 -7.04
CA ALA A 166 -0.36 -10.80 -6.57
C ALA A 166 -0.44 -10.24 -5.14
N VAL A 167 -1.41 -9.38 -4.86
CA VAL A 167 -1.63 -8.80 -3.52
C VAL A 167 -1.96 -9.90 -2.50
N VAL A 168 -2.86 -10.82 -2.83
CA VAL A 168 -3.23 -11.93 -1.92
C VAL A 168 -2.02 -12.81 -1.60
N VAL A 169 -1.22 -13.16 -2.61
CA VAL A 169 0.01 -13.96 -2.43
C VAL A 169 1.03 -13.19 -1.59
N ALA A 170 1.32 -11.94 -1.94
CA ALA A 170 2.27 -11.12 -1.19
C ALA A 170 1.86 -10.95 0.27
N VAL A 171 0.58 -10.70 0.55
CA VAL A 171 0.13 -10.58 1.94
C VAL A 171 0.16 -11.91 2.69
N THR A 172 -0.14 -13.03 2.03
CA THR A 172 0.01 -14.35 2.65
C THR A 172 1.46 -14.59 3.06
N VAL A 173 2.42 -14.23 2.20
CA VAL A 173 3.86 -14.29 2.51
C VAL A 173 4.21 -13.39 3.69
N MET A 174 3.70 -12.15 3.71
CA MET A 174 3.95 -11.22 4.82
C MET A 174 3.36 -11.71 6.15
N LEU A 175 2.16 -12.29 6.16
CA LEU A 175 1.54 -12.86 7.36
C LEU A 175 2.37 -13.99 7.95
N VAL A 176 2.88 -14.88 7.10
CA VAL A 176 3.78 -15.96 7.52
C VAL A 176 5.12 -15.42 8.05
N ALA A 177 5.63 -14.34 7.44
CA ALA A 177 6.88 -13.70 7.85
C ALA A 177 6.76 -12.84 9.13
N ALA A 178 5.54 -12.46 9.54
CA ALA A 178 5.30 -11.53 10.65
C ALA A 178 5.44 -12.14 12.05
N ASP A 179 5.19 -13.44 12.21
CA ASP A 179 5.30 -14.15 13.50
C ASP A 179 6.76 -14.25 14.03
N PRO A 180 7.81 -14.44 13.21
CA PRO A 180 9.20 -14.48 13.69
C PRO A 180 9.90 -13.11 13.91
N LEU A 181 9.22 -11.97 13.69
CA LEU A 181 9.81 -10.60 13.75
C LEU A 181 9.59 -9.86 15.08
#